data_AF-A0A254RI00-F1
#
_entry.id   AF-A0A254RI00-F1
#
_cell.length_a   1.000
_cell.length_b   1.000
_cell.length_c   1.000
_cell.angle_alpha   90.00
_cell.angle_beta   90.00
_cell.angle_gamma   90.00
#
_symmetry.space_group_name_H-M   'P 1'
#
loop_
_entity.id
_entity.type
_entity.pdbx_description
1 polymer ?
#
loop_
_entity_poly.entity_id
_entity_poly.type
_entity_poly.pdbx_seq_one_letter_code
_entity_poly.pdbx_strand_id
1 'polypeptide(L)'
;MTNNAIISCCGSDCSVCYCYGKMCQGCNASCGKVFHCPEGEECAIYHCCVTKNGYKSCGECDKLPCDIILGTRDPKMTEEEFMKSVEERVNRLKGNK
;
A
#
# COMPACT_ATOMS: atom_id res chain seq x y z
N MET A 1 17.05 -17.26 6.78
CA MET A 1 17.00 -16.28 5.67
C MET A 1 16.10 -15.14 6.13
N THR A 2 16.67 -14.03 6.60
CA THR A 2 15.87 -12.84 6.96
C THR A 2 15.38 -12.21 5.67
N ASN A 3 14.13 -12.47 5.30
CA ASN A 3 13.51 -11.80 4.16
C ASN A 3 13.36 -10.31 4.52
N ASN A 4 14.12 -9.44 3.88
CA ASN A 4 14.15 -8.01 4.21
C ASN A 4 13.02 -7.30 3.46
N ALA A 5 11.78 -7.51 3.92
CA ALA A 5 10.59 -6.98 3.28
C ALA A 5 10.62 -5.44 3.24
N ILE A 6 10.18 -4.87 2.11
CA ILE A 6 10.13 -3.41 1.91
C ILE A 6 8.66 -2.99 1.99
N ILE A 7 8.20 -2.66 3.19
CA ILE A 7 6.77 -2.42 3.43
C ILE A 7 6.41 -0.96 3.15
N SER A 8 5.47 -0.76 2.23
CA SER A 8 4.88 0.54 1.94
C SER A 8 3.88 0.99 3.01
N CYS A 9 3.50 2.28 3.01
CA CYS A 9 2.53 2.82 3.97
C CYS A 9 1.19 2.05 4.00
N CYS A 10 0.80 1.42 2.89
CA CYS A 10 -0.44 0.68 2.76
C CYS A 10 -0.32 -0.82 3.07
N GLY A 11 0.86 -1.29 3.47
CA GLY A 11 1.14 -2.69 3.83
C GLY A 11 1.59 -3.59 2.68
N SER A 12 1.64 -3.09 1.44
CA SER A 12 2.18 -3.85 0.31
C SER A 12 3.69 -4.04 0.47
N ASP A 13 4.16 -5.26 0.20
CA ASP A 13 5.59 -5.60 0.18
C ASP A 13 6.19 -5.30 -1.19
N CYS A 14 6.92 -4.20 -1.27
CA CYS A 14 7.59 -3.76 -2.49
C CYS A 14 8.77 -4.67 -2.87
N SER A 15 9.30 -5.49 -1.95
CA SER A 15 10.44 -6.38 -2.24
C SER A 15 10.09 -7.50 -3.24
N VAL A 16 8.80 -7.85 -3.34
CA VAL A 16 8.27 -8.86 -4.26
C VAL A 16 7.46 -8.25 -5.42
N CYS A 17 7.39 -6.91 -5.49
CA CYS A 17 6.61 -6.21 -6.51
C CYS A 17 7.42 -6.01 -7.80
N TYR A 18 6.97 -6.59 -8.91
CA TYR A 18 7.68 -6.50 -10.19
C TYR A 18 7.78 -5.07 -10.76
N CYS A 19 6.94 -4.14 -10.30
CA CYS A 19 6.97 -2.74 -10.72
C CYS A 19 8.05 -1.92 -9.99
N TYR A 20 8.40 -2.31 -8.77
CA TYR A 20 9.34 -1.57 -7.92
C TYR A 20 10.75 -1.61 -8.50
N GLY A 21 11.44 -0.46 -8.52
CA GLY A 21 12.77 -0.31 -9.13
C GLY A 21 12.77 -0.29 -10.67
N LYS A 22 11.61 -0.48 -11.31
CA LYS A 22 11.41 -0.31 -12.75
C LYS A 22 10.56 0.93 -13.01
N MET A 23 9.27 0.74 -13.20
CA MET A 23 8.31 1.83 -13.43
C MET A 23 7.85 2.52 -12.15
N CYS A 24 8.06 1.92 -10.98
CA CYS A 24 7.67 2.47 -9.69
C CYS A 24 8.92 2.72 -8.82
N GLN A 25 9.10 3.98 -8.38
CA GLN A 25 10.18 4.37 -7.46
C GLN A 25 9.79 4.18 -5.98
N GLY A 26 8.53 3.84 -5.71
CA GLY A 26 7.96 3.71 -4.37
C GLY A 26 7.22 4.97 -3.92
N CYS A 27 6.17 4.78 -3.11
CA CYS A 27 5.24 5.84 -2.76
C CYS A 27 5.92 7.03 -2.04
N ASN A 28 6.91 6.78 -1.18
CA ASN A 28 7.62 7.86 -0.48
C ASN A 28 8.50 8.67 -1.43
N ALA A 29 9.25 8.00 -2.33
CA ALA A 29 10.11 8.67 -3.30
C ALA A 29 9.30 9.51 -4.31
N SER A 30 8.09 9.08 -4.63
CA SER A 30 7.18 9.77 -5.55
C SER A 30 6.15 10.67 -4.87
N CYS A 31 6.23 10.88 -3.55
CA CYS A 31 5.21 11.61 -2.78
C CYS A 31 3.77 11.18 -3.12
N GLY A 32 3.52 9.88 -3.16
CA GLY A 32 2.23 9.28 -3.50
C GLY A 32 1.90 9.19 -4.99
N LYS A 33 2.63 9.89 -5.87
CA LYS A 33 2.37 9.98 -7.32
C LYS A 33 2.98 8.79 -8.08
N VAL A 34 2.46 7.60 -7.80
CA VAL A 34 2.96 6.33 -8.37
C VAL A 34 2.43 6.09 -9.79
N PHE A 35 3.04 5.15 -10.53
CA PHE A 35 2.81 4.92 -11.96
C PHE A 35 1.37 4.68 -12.40
N HIS A 36 0.49 4.21 -11.50
CA HIS A 36 -0.91 3.89 -11.79
C HIS A 36 -1.88 5.00 -11.36
N CYS A 37 -1.38 6.10 -10.82
CA CYS A 37 -2.19 7.28 -10.51
C CYS A 37 -2.30 8.18 -11.75
N PRO A 38 -3.39 8.96 -11.88
CA PRO A 38 -3.45 10.03 -12.86
C PRO A 38 -2.24 10.98 -12.71
N GLU A 39 -1.86 11.63 -13.81
CA GLU A 39 -0.71 12.54 -13.81
C GLU A 39 -0.89 13.66 -12.78
N GLY A 40 0.12 13.86 -11.94
CA GLY A 40 0.10 14.87 -10.86
C GLY A 40 -0.66 14.46 -9.59
N GLU A 41 -1.44 13.37 -9.63
CA GLU A 41 -2.30 12.97 -8.51
C GLU A 41 -1.64 11.95 -7.57
N GLU A 42 -1.95 12.07 -6.29
CA GLU A 42 -1.51 11.11 -5.28
C GLU A 42 -2.40 9.85 -5.26
N CYS A 43 -1.81 8.71 -4.93
CA CYS A 43 -2.56 7.53 -4.52
C CYS A 43 -3.48 7.89 -3.35
N ALA A 44 -4.77 7.56 -3.44
CA ALA A 44 -5.76 7.86 -2.40
C ALA A 44 -5.35 7.34 -1.01
N ILE A 45 -4.69 6.18 -0.94
CA ILE A 45 -4.18 5.64 0.32
C ILE A 45 -3.02 6.49 0.86
N TYR A 46 -2.05 6.85 0.01
CA TYR A 46 -0.91 7.67 0.44
C TYR A 46 -1.38 9.05 0.90
N HIS A 47 -2.25 9.67 0.12
CA HIS A 47 -2.84 10.97 0.44
C HIS A 47 -3.54 10.92 1.81
N CYS A 48 -4.38 9.91 2.04
CA CYS A 48 -5.06 9.77 3.32
C CYS A 48 -4.08 9.50 4.47
N CYS A 49 -3.20 8.50 4.32
CA CYS A 49 -2.30 8.04 5.37
C CYS A 49 -1.24 9.07 5.74
N VAL A 50 -0.44 9.48 4.75
CA VAL A 50 0.78 10.28 4.96
C VAL A 50 0.47 11.76 4.85
N THR A 51 -0.12 12.20 3.72
CA THR A 51 -0.33 13.64 3.45
C THR A 51 -1.35 14.26 4.41
N LYS A 52 -2.51 13.62 4.59
CA LYS A 52 -3.62 14.16 5.38
C LYS A 52 -3.50 13.89 6.88
N ASN A 53 -3.14 12.66 7.28
CA ASN A 53 -3.11 12.25 8.69
C ASN A 53 -1.70 12.24 9.31
N GLY A 54 -0.63 12.36 8.53
CA GLY A 54 0.74 12.36 9.04
C GLY A 54 1.22 11.00 9.59
N TYR A 55 0.51 9.92 9.29
CA TYR A 55 0.90 8.57 9.72
C TYR A 55 2.07 8.05 8.89
N LYS A 56 2.92 7.22 9.51
CA LYS A 56 3.98 6.47 8.80
C LYS A 56 3.38 5.33 7.99
N SER A 57 2.29 4.73 8.48
CA SER A 57 1.57 3.67 7.79
C SER A 57 0.10 3.61 8.18
N CYS A 58 -0.72 2.94 7.37
CA CYS A 58 -2.13 2.74 7.68
C CYS A 58 -2.32 1.88 8.95
N GLY A 59 -1.28 1.22 9.46
CA GLY A 59 -1.30 0.49 10.73
C GLY A 59 -1.59 1.38 11.95
N GLU A 60 -1.36 2.69 11.84
CA GLU A 60 -1.70 3.68 12.87
C GLU A 60 -3.20 4.07 12.86
N CYS A 61 -3.97 3.58 11.88
CA CYS A 61 -5.39 3.89 11.76
C CYS A 61 -6.26 2.79 12.37
N ASP A 62 -7.08 3.15 13.36
CA ASP A 62 -8.01 2.22 14.04
C ASP A 62 -9.08 1.63 13.11
N LYS A 63 -9.30 2.25 11.95
CA LYS A 63 -10.26 1.79 10.94
C LYS A 63 -9.67 0.77 9.96
N LEU A 64 -8.41 0.35 10.12
CA LEU A 64 -7.75 -0.57 9.18
C LEU A 64 -8.28 -2.03 9.32
N PRO A 65 -8.77 -2.67 8.24
CA PRO A 65 -8.88 -2.17 6.85
C PRO A 65 -10.12 -1.28 6.64
N CYS A 66 -9.92 -0.11 6.03
CA CYS A 66 -10.99 0.87 5.78
C CYS A 66 -11.44 0.88 4.31
N ASP A 67 -12.51 1.62 4.01
CA ASP A 67 -13.08 1.71 2.65
C ASP A 67 -12.07 2.16 1.58
N ILE A 68 -11.08 2.99 1.92
CA ILE A 68 -10.03 3.39 0.97
C ILE A 68 -9.14 2.19 0.60
N ILE A 69 -8.80 1.34 1.59
CA ILE A 69 -8.04 0.11 1.34
C ILE A 69 -8.88 -0.85 0.51
N LEU A 70 -10.15 -1.03 0.84
CA LEU A 70 -11.08 -1.94 0.16
C LEU A 70 -11.47 -1.45 -1.25
N GLY A 71 -11.44 -0.14 -1.50
CA GLY A 71 -11.75 0.47 -2.79
C GLY A 71 -10.59 0.55 -3.78
N THR A 72 -9.40 0.04 -3.44
CA THR A 72 -8.19 0.12 -4.28
C THR A 72 -7.77 -1.21 -4.87
N ARG A 73 -8.75 -2.06 -5.22
CA ARG A 73 -8.53 -3.35 -5.89
C ARG A 73 -7.89 -3.14 -7.26
N ASP A 74 -6.82 -3.87 -7.55
CA ASP A 74 -6.29 -3.99 -8.91
C ASP A 74 -7.38 -4.68 -9.78
N PRO A 75 -7.83 -4.08 -10.89
CA PRO A 75 -8.83 -4.68 -11.77
C PRO A 75 -8.46 -6.08 -12.29
N LYS A 76 -7.17 -6.44 -12.27
CA LYS A 76 -6.67 -7.76 -12.68
C LYS A 76 -6.78 -8.83 -11.60
N MET A 77 -7.01 -8.45 -10.34
CA MET A 77 -7.22 -9.41 -9.25
C MET A 77 -8.67 -9.84 -9.20
N THR A 78 -8.89 -11.11 -8.91
CA THR A 78 -10.18 -11.59 -8.41
C THR A 78 -10.49 -10.99 -7.04
N GLU A 79 -11.75 -11.09 -6.61
CA GLU A 79 -12.14 -10.65 -5.27
C GLU A 79 -11.41 -11.43 -4.18
N GLU A 80 -11.25 -12.74 -4.34
CA GLU A 80 -10.54 -13.60 -3.39
C GLU A 80 -9.06 -13.23 -3.26
N GLU A 81 -8.36 -13.06 -4.39
CA GLU A 81 -6.95 -12.62 -4.39
C GLU A 81 -6.78 -11.25 -3.75
N PHE A 82 -7.71 -10.33 -4.03
CA PHE A 82 -7.68 -9.01 -3.45
C PHE A 82 -7.88 -9.05 -1.94
N MET A 83 -8.90 -9.76 -1.45
CA MET A 83 -9.19 -9.87 -0.02
C MET A 83 -8.06 -10.57 0.74
N LYS A 84 -7.43 -11.58 0.14
CA LYS A 84 -6.20 -12.17 0.67
C LYS A 84 -5.06 -11.15 0.76
N SER A 85 -4.87 -10.32 -0.28
CA SER A 85 -3.87 -9.25 -0.24
C SER A 85 -4.16 -8.22 0.87
N VAL A 86 -5.44 -7.90 1.12
CA VAL A 86 -5.85 -6.99 2.19
C VAL A 86 -5.51 -7.59 3.55
N GLU A 87 -5.81 -8.87 3.78
CA GLU A 87 -5.44 -9.57 5.02
C GLU A 87 -3.93 -9.55 5.26
N GLU A 88 -3.13 -9.88 4.24
CA GLU A 88 -1.66 -9.84 4.34
C GLU A 88 -1.14 -8.43 4.67
N ARG A 89 -1.69 -7.39 4.04
CA ARG A 89 -1.35 -5.99 4.32
C ARG A 89 -1.67 -5.63 5.76
N VAL A 90 -2.85 -6.01 6.26
CA VAL A 90 -3.27 -5.75 7.65
C VAL A 90 -2.35 -6.46 8.63
N ASN A 91 -2.02 -7.73 8.39
CA ASN A 91 -1.13 -8.50 9.27
C ASN A 91 0.27 -7.88 9.36
N ARG A 92 0.85 -7.49 8.22
CA ARG A 92 2.16 -6.80 8.18
C ARG A 92 2.13 -5.46 8.93
N LEU A 93 1.05 -4.70 8.79
CA LEU A 93 0.91 -3.38 9.42
C LEU A 93 0.65 -3.44 10.93
N LYS A 94 -0.10 -4.44 11.40
CA LYS A 94 -0.38 -4.64 12.83
C LYS A 94 0.72 -5.39 13.57
N GLY A 95 1.75 -5.87 12.87
CA GLY A 95 2.84 -6.64 13.47
C GLY A 95 2.49 -8.08 13.83
N ASN A 96 1.40 -8.61 13.26
CA ASN A 96 1.03 -10.02 13.40
C ASN A 96 1.97 -10.84 12.50
N LYS A 97 2.94 -11.52 13.11
CA LYS A 97 3.83 -12.47 12.44
C LYS A 97 3.12 -13.77 12.11
#